data_AF-T0Y379-F1
#
_entry.id   AF-T0Y379-F1
#
_cell.length_a   1.000
_cell.length_b   1.000
_cell.length_c   1.000
_cell.angle_alpha   90.00
_cell.angle_beta   90.00
_cell.angle_gamma   90.00
#
_symmetry.space_group_name_H-M   'P 1'
#
loop_
_entity.id
_entity.type
_entity.pdbx_description
1 polymer ?
#
loop_
_entity_poly.entity_id
_entity_poly.type
_entity_poly.pdbx_seq_one_letter_code
_entity_poly.pdbx_strand_id
1 'polypeptide(L)'
;GADWLGAMLHVDRTVWLPDEALLKLDRLTMSFGLEARVPFLDAGVVAFADRLPWQTKLEGGRGKWVLREVARRHLPQEVADRRKRGFPSPISRLLGGPMRDFVYDHLTDETASARGIFDPQAISAALANLKARPGQAGRRTYVLLALELWLRQVYDSAGADAVEHPRSQGIGD
;
A
#
# COMPACT_ATOMS: atom_id res chain seq x y z
N GLY A 1 23.92 24.67 -3.79
CA GLY A 1 22.47 24.39 -3.79
C GLY A 1 22.18 23.31 -2.77
N ALA A 2 21.09 23.42 -2.01
CA ALA A 2 20.74 22.43 -0.99
C ALA A 2 20.60 21.02 -1.58
N ASP A 3 21.07 19.99 -0.86
CA ASP A 3 20.94 18.59 -1.26
C ASP A 3 19.49 18.11 -1.10
N TRP A 4 18.65 18.49 -2.05
CA TRP A 4 17.23 18.12 -2.09
C TRP A 4 17.02 16.60 -2.10
N LEU A 5 17.95 15.85 -2.73
CA LEU A 5 17.87 14.39 -2.79
C LEU A 5 18.15 13.79 -1.42
N GLY A 6 19.17 14.30 -0.72
CA GLY A 6 19.46 13.93 0.66
C GLY A 6 18.26 14.17 1.57
N ALA A 7 17.59 15.32 1.46
CA ALA A 7 16.37 15.61 2.21
C ALA A 7 15.23 14.61 1.90
N MET A 8 15.02 14.29 0.62
CA MET A 8 14.01 13.31 0.21
C MET A 8 14.32 11.90 0.73
N LEU A 9 15.59 11.47 0.65
CA LEU A 9 16.04 10.18 1.19
C LEU A 9 15.94 10.13 2.71
N HIS A 10 16.14 11.26 3.39
CA HIS A 10 15.94 11.33 4.83
C HIS A 10 14.48 11.07 5.21
N VAL A 11 13.53 11.72 4.53
CA VAL A 11 12.09 11.48 4.73
C VAL A 11 11.72 10.03 4.42
N ASP A 12 12.26 9.47 3.33
CA ASP A 12 12.04 8.05 3.01
C ASP A 12 12.49 7.15 4.18
N ARG A 13 13.60 7.45 4.84
CA ARG A 13 14.10 6.66 5.97
C ARG A 13 13.37 6.86 7.28
N THR A 14 12.89 8.07 7.55
CA THR A 14 12.26 8.40 8.84
C THR A 14 10.76 8.22 8.84
N VAL A 15 10.13 8.17 7.66
CA VAL A 15 8.68 8.04 7.51
C VAL A 15 8.33 6.81 6.68
N TRP A 16 8.70 6.80 5.40
CA TRP A 16 8.18 5.77 4.48
C TRP A 16 8.70 4.36 4.78
N LEU A 17 9.98 4.21 5.08
CA LEU A 17 10.56 2.91 5.44
C LEU A 17 9.93 2.35 6.71
N PRO A 18 9.94 3.03 7.87
CA PRO A 18 9.37 2.48 9.09
C PRO A 18 7.86 2.24 8.99
N ASP A 19 7.11 3.19 8.42
CA ASP A 19 5.64 3.15 8.48
C ASP A 19 5.01 2.28 7.38
N GLU A 20 5.71 2.03 6.28
CA GLU A 20 5.17 1.27 5.15
C GLU A 20 5.99 0.04 4.79
N ALA A 21 7.26 0.21 4.38
CA ALA A 21 8.01 -0.89 3.78
C ALA A 21 8.49 -1.93 4.80
N LEU A 22 9.09 -1.46 5.90
CA LEU A 22 9.65 -2.31 6.96
C LEU A 22 8.54 -2.90 7.82
N LEU A 23 7.47 -2.14 8.12
CA LEU A 23 6.31 -2.65 8.83
C LEU A 23 5.67 -3.85 8.11
N LYS A 24 5.50 -3.76 6.78
CA LYS A 24 4.94 -4.85 5.99
C LYS A 24 5.88 -6.04 5.94
N LEU A 25 7.18 -5.80 5.75
CA LEU A 25 8.18 -6.86 5.74
C LEU A 25 8.15 -7.63 7.07
N ASP A 26 8.25 -6.92 8.19
CA ASP A 26 8.31 -7.52 9.52
C ASP A 26 7.04 -8.32 9.85
N ARG A 27 5.85 -7.72 9.69
CA ARG A 27 4.58 -8.41 9.93
C ARG A 27 4.42 -9.67 9.07
N LEU A 28 4.80 -9.60 7.80
CA LEU A 28 4.68 -10.73 6.88
C LEU A 28 5.70 -11.82 7.18
N THR A 29 6.94 -11.51 7.55
CA THR A 29 7.92 -12.57 7.84
C THR A 29 7.69 -13.18 9.21
N MET A 30 7.38 -12.37 10.22
CA MET A 30 7.12 -12.85 11.58
C MET A 30 5.84 -13.67 11.68
N SER A 31 4.83 -13.45 10.82
CA SER A 31 3.65 -14.35 10.76
C SER A 31 4.00 -15.78 10.37
N PHE A 32 5.19 -16.03 9.82
CA PHE A 32 5.73 -17.35 9.52
C PHE A 32 6.98 -17.69 10.35
N GLY A 33 7.27 -16.95 11.43
CA GLY A 33 8.45 -17.17 12.26
C GLY A 33 9.79 -16.91 11.56
N LEU A 34 9.79 -16.09 10.51
CA LEU A 34 10.99 -15.75 9.73
C LEU A 34 11.52 -14.36 10.12
N GLU A 35 12.82 -14.27 10.37
CA GLU A 35 13.51 -13.00 10.60
C GLU A 35 14.08 -12.44 9.29
N ALA A 36 13.48 -11.38 8.76
CA ALA A 36 13.97 -10.71 7.57
C ALA A 36 15.18 -9.80 7.89
N ARG A 37 16.23 -9.85 7.06
CA ARG A 37 17.37 -8.94 7.14
C ARG A 37 17.33 -7.93 6.00
N VAL A 38 17.72 -6.69 6.30
CA VAL A 38 17.72 -5.55 5.35
C VAL A 38 19.12 -4.93 5.21
N PRO A 39 20.08 -5.61 4.53
CA PRO A 39 21.49 -5.18 4.50
C PRO A 39 21.73 -3.76 4.00
N PHE A 40 20.86 -3.23 3.14
CA PHE A 40 20.95 -1.86 2.64
C PHE A 40 20.69 -0.79 3.72
N LEU A 41 20.12 -1.17 4.87
CA LEU A 41 19.89 -0.31 6.03
C LEU A 41 20.90 -0.54 7.15
N ASP A 42 21.97 -1.29 6.89
CA ASP A 42 23.11 -1.33 7.80
C ASP A 42 23.63 0.09 8.07
N ALA A 43 23.98 0.38 9.33
CA ALA A 43 24.37 1.72 9.75
C ALA A 43 25.61 2.24 8.98
N GLY A 44 26.55 1.36 8.65
CA GLY A 44 27.73 1.70 7.86
C GLY A 44 27.38 2.02 6.40
N VAL A 45 26.49 1.23 5.80
CA VAL A 45 25.99 1.47 4.44
C VAL A 45 25.24 2.80 4.35
N VAL A 46 24.37 3.06 5.32
CA VAL A 46 23.58 4.30 5.39
C VAL A 46 24.48 5.52 5.62
N ALA A 47 25.41 5.45 6.57
CA ALA A 47 26.35 6.54 6.85
C ALA A 47 27.30 6.80 5.67
N PHE A 48 27.67 5.77 4.91
CA PHE A 48 28.41 5.94 3.66
C PHE A 48 27.53 6.64 2.61
N ALA A 49 26.30 6.18 2.40
CA ALA A 49 25.38 6.76 1.43
C ALA A 49 25.06 8.23 1.73
N ASP A 50 24.92 8.63 2.99
CA ASP A 50 24.66 10.03 3.38
C ASP A 50 25.81 10.98 3.04
N ARG A 51 27.06 10.48 3.03
CA ARG A 51 28.25 11.27 2.67
C ARG A 51 28.45 11.43 1.17
N LEU A 52 27.76 10.63 0.35
CA LEU A 52 27.90 10.68 -1.10
C LEU A 52 27.21 11.91 -1.69
N PRO A 53 27.89 12.68 -2.57
CA PRO A 53 27.25 13.73 -3.35
C PRO A 53 26.05 13.18 -4.13
N TRP A 54 24.95 13.93 -4.19
CA TRP A 54 23.71 13.45 -4.82
C TRP A 54 23.89 13.05 -6.29
N GLN A 55 24.83 13.68 -7.00
CA GLN A 55 25.19 13.37 -8.38
C GLN A 55 25.71 11.94 -8.56
N THR A 56 26.27 11.32 -7.51
CA THR A 56 26.69 9.92 -7.57
C THR A 56 25.51 8.96 -7.43
N LYS A 57 24.38 9.43 -6.90
CA LYS A 57 23.14 8.65 -6.70
C LYS A 57 22.22 8.74 -7.93
N LEU A 58 22.33 9.81 -8.72
CA LEU A 58 21.53 10.13 -9.91
C LEU A 58 22.40 10.56 -11.09
N GLU A 59 22.27 9.88 -12.23
CA GLU A 59 22.96 10.23 -13.49
C GLU A 59 21.97 10.26 -14.65
N GLY A 60 21.88 11.37 -15.39
CA GLY A 60 20.99 11.47 -16.56
C GLY A 60 19.52 11.10 -16.28
N GLY A 61 19.00 11.45 -15.10
CA GLY A 61 17.65 11.09 -14.66
C GLY A 61 17.48 9.63 -14.19
N ARG A 62 18.55 8.84 -14.17
CA ARG A 62 18.55 7.45 -13.68
C ARG A 62 19.06 7.40 -12.24
N GLY A 63 18.21 6.92 -11.33
CA GLY A 63 18.58 6.66 -9.95
C GLY A 63 19.37 5.36 -9.75
N LYS A 64 19.87 5.20 -8.52
CA LYS A 64 20.73 4.09 -8.09
C LYS A 64 22.06 4.04 -8.84
N TRP A 65 22.57 5.17 -9.32
CA TRP A 65 23.71 5.18 -10.23
C TRP A 65 24.96 4.51 -9.64
N VAL A 66 25.44 4.95 -8.47
CA VAL A 66 26.54 4.30 -7.75
C VAL A 66 26.31 2.80 -7.50
N LEU A 67 25.07 2.39 -7.20
CA LEU A 67 24.74 0.99 -6.99
C LEU A 67 24.78 0.19 -8.30
N ARG A 68 24.45 0.80 -9.44
CA ARG A 68 24.57 0.19 -10.76
C ARG A 68 26.02 0.01 -11.16
N GLU A 69 26.88 1.00 -10.90
CA GLU A 69 28.32 0.89 -11.13
C GLU A 69 28.93 -0.30 -10.36
N VAL A 70 28.53 -0.47 -9.09
CA VAL A 70 28.95 -1.63 -8.29
C VAL A 70 28.34 -2.92 -8.85
N ALA A 71 27.05 -2.93 -9.18
CA ALA A 71 26.36 -4.11 -9.71
C ALA A 71 26.98 -4.61 -11.02
N ARG A 72 27.43 -3.73 -11.92
CA ARG A 72 28.10 -4.11 -13.19
C ARG A 72 29.40 -4.90 -12.99
N ARG A 73 30.02 -4.81 -11.81
CA ARG A 73 31.23 -5.58 -11.46
C ARG A 73 30.91 -7.02 -11.02
N HIS A 74 29.68 -7.29 -10.61
CA HIS A 74 29.29 -8.54 -9.96
C HIS A 74 28.14 -9.28 -10.64
N LEU A 75 27.36 -8.61 -11.50
CA LEU A 75 26.15 -9.14 -12.12
C LEU A 75 26.20 -8.95 -13.64
N PRO A 76 25.47 -9.79 -14.41
CA PRO A 76 25.29 -9.58 -15.84
C PRO A 76 24.75 -8.17 -16.13
N GLN A 77 25.21 -7.59 -17.23
CA GLN A 77 24.86 -6.21 -17.62
C GLN A 77 23.35 -6.01 -17.71
N GLU A 78 22.62 -7.00 -18.25
CA GLU A 78 21.16 -6.99 -18.33
C GLU A 78 20.45 -6.85 -16.98
N VAL A 79 21.05 -7.36 -15.89
CA VAL A 79 20.53 -7.24 -14.52
C VAL A 79 20.92 -5.89 -13.93
N ALA A 80 22.19 -5.50 -14.06
CA ALA A 80 22.73 -4.26 -13.51
C ALA A 80 22.08 -3.00 -14.12
N ASP A 81 21.82 -3.02 -15.43
CA ASP A 81 21.23 -1.90 -16.16
C ASP A 81 19.70 -1.96 -16.26
N ARG A 82 19.08 -2.99 -15.67
CA ARG A 82 17.63 -3.15 -15.68
C ARG A 82 16.91 -1.91 -15.12
N ARG A 83 15.81 -1.52 -15.78
CA ARG A 83 14.94 -0.44 -15.29
C ARG A 83 14.42 -0.77 -13.88
N LYS A 84 14.45 0.21 -12.97
CA LYS A 84 13.88 0.07 -11.62
C LYS A 84 12.41 -0.33 -11.76
N ARG A 85 12.05 -1.48 -11.17
CA ARG A 85 10.68 -1.92 -10.99
C ARG A 85 10.36 -1.84 -9.51
N GLY A 86 9.20 -1.31 -9.16
CA GLY A 86 8.69 -1.37 -7.79
C GLY A 86 8.15 -2.77 -7.48
N PHE A 87 7.49 -2.88 -6.34
CA PHE A 87 6.75 -4.07 -5.92
C PHE A 87 5.25 -3.75 -5.95
N PRO A 88 4.62 -3.67 -7.14
CA PRO A 88 3.20 -3.33 -7.20
C PRO A 88 2.39 -4.46 -6.55
N SER A 89 1.48 -4.09 -5.65
CA SER A 89 0.52 -5.04 -5.10
C SER A 89 -0.33 -5.62 -6.25
N PRO A 90 -0.53 -6.95 -6.32
CA PRO A 90 -1.30 -7.58 -7.39
C PRO A 90 -2.81 -7.43 -7.23
N ILE A 91 -3.29 -6.32 -6.63
CA ILE A 91 -4.70 -6.07 -6.30
C ILE A 91 -5.62 -6.34 -7.49
N SER A 92 -5.33 -5.80 -8.67
CA SER A 92 -6.19 -6.04 -9.84
C SER A 92 -6.37 -7.54 -10.12
N ARG A 93 -5.26 -8.29 -10.14
CA ARG A 93 -5.30 -9.74 -10.37
C ARG A 93 -6.06 -10.47 -9.26
N LEU A 94 -5.92 -10.04 -8.00
CA LEU A 94 -6.63 -10.64 -6.88
C LEU A 94 -8.14 -10.40 -6.98
N LEU A 95 -8.55 -9.14 -7.18
CA LEU A 95 -9.95 -8.75 -7.30
C LEU A 95 -10.61 -9.41 -8.53
N GLY A 96 -9.91 -9.49 -9.66
CA GLY A 96 -10.45 -10.11 -10.88
C GLY A 96 -10.34 -11.64 -10.91
N GLY A 97 -9.72 -12.26 -9.90
CA GLY A 97 -9.53 -13.70 -9.81
C GLY A 97 -10.07 -14.23 -8.48
N PRO A 98 -9.20 -14.64 -7.55
CA PRO A 98 -9.61 -15.34 -6.33
C PRO A 98 -10.55 -14.55 -5.41
N MET A 99 -10.55 -13.22 -5.46
CA MET A 99 -11.43 -12.38 -4.63
C MET A 99 -12.68 -11.88 -5.37
N ARG A 100 -12.91 -12.33 -6.61
CA ARG A 100 -13.98 -11.77 -7.46
C ARG A 100 -15.35 -11.86 -6.81
N ASP A 101 -15.66 -13.03 -6.25
CA ASP A 101 -16.99 -13.29 -5.69
C ASP A 101 -17.16 -12.47 -4.39
N PHE A 102 -16.13 -12.42 -3.54
CA PHE A 102 -16.09 -11.53 -2.37
C PHE A 102 -16.36 -10.06 -2.72
N VAL A 103 -15.76 -9.56 -3.81
CA VAL A 103 -15.97 -8.19 -4.29
C VAL A 103 -17.41 -7.98 -4.74
N TYR A 104 -17.94 -8.95 -5.49
CA TYR A 104 -19.30 -8.88 -6.01
C TYR A 104 -20.29 -8.84 -4.87
N ASP A 105 -20.21 -9.81 -3.96
CA ASP A 105 -21.11 -9.96 -2.82
C ASP A 105 -21.19 -8.69 -1.99
N HIS A 106 -20.05 -8.07 -1.64
CA HIS A 106 -20.04 -6.87 -0.80
C HIS A 106 -20.55 -5.62 -1.53
N LEU A 107 -20.21 -5.45 -2.81
CA LEU A 107 -20.61 -4.25 -3.56
C LEU A 107 -22.05 -4.30 -4.06
N THR A 108 -22.66 -5.48 -4.16
CA THR A 108 -24.07 -5.65 -4.57
C THR A 108 -25.00 -5.98 -3.42
N ASP A 109 -24.50 -6.08 -2.19
CA ASP A 109 -25.30 -6.36 -1.02
C ASP A 109 -26.36 -5.26 -0.77
N GLU A 110 -27.50 -5.66 -0.20
CA GLU A 110 -28.59 -4.74 0.11
C GLU A 110 -28.16 -3.68 1.12
N THR A 111 -27.31 -4.03 2.10
CA THR A 111 -26.78 -3.07 3.08
C THR A 111 -25.97 -1.97 2.39
N ALA A 112 -25.18 -2.32 1.37
CA ALA A 112 -24.40 -1.36 0.60
C ALA A 112 -25.32 -0.39 -0.17
N SER A 113 -26.36 -0.94 -0.81
CA SER A 113 -27.32 -0.18 -1.60
C SER A 113 -28.23 0.71 -0.74
N ALA A 114 -28.66 0.22 0.42
CA ALA A 114 -29.56 0.91 1.34
C ALA A 114 -28.98 2.21 1.88
N ARG A 115 -27.64 2.33 1.98
CA ARG A 115 -26.99 3.58 2.42
C ARG A 115 -27.10 4.72 1.40
N GLY A 116 -27.38 4.43 0.12
CA GLY A 116 -27.49 5.46 -0.92
C GLY A 116 -26.17 6.19 -1.24
N ILE A 117 -25.02 5.67 -0.78
CA ILE A 117 -23.69 6.27 -0.98
C ILE A 117 -23.12 5.90 -2.36
N PHE A 118 -23.39 4.68 -2.82
CA PHE A 118 -22.88 4.18 -4.09
C PHE A 118 -23.87 4.44 -5.22
N ASP A 119 -23.36 4.93 -6.35
CA ASP A 119 -24.09 4.92 -7.62
C ASP A 119 -24.15 3.48 -8.16
N PRO A 120 -25.35 2.87 -8.30
CA PRO A 120 -25.48 1.50 -8.81
C PRO A 120 -24.90 1.31 -10.21
N GLN A 121 -24.95 2.35 -11.06
CA GLN A 121 -24.37 2.29 -12.41
C GLN A 121 -22.84 2.24 -12.34
N ALA A 122 -22.24 3.04 -11.44
CA ALA A 122 -20.80 3.03 -11.22
C ALA A 122 -20.31 1.69 -10.65
N ILE A 123 -21.05 1.07 -9.72
CA ILE A 123 -20.75 -0.27 -9.21
C ILE A 123 -20.80 -1.31 -10.34
N SER A 124 -21.89 -1.33 -11.11
CA SER A 124 -22.05 -2.27 -12.22
C SER A 124 -20.93 -2.12 -13.25
N ALA A 125 -20.57 -0.89 -13.62
CA ALA A 125 -19.46 -0.61 -14.53
C ALA A 125 -18.11 -1.05 -13.96
N ALA A 126 -17.87 -0.88 -12.64
CA ALA A 126 -16.63 -1.32 -12.00
C ALA A 126 -16.50 -2.85 -12.00
N LEU A 127 -17.58 -3.57 -11.70
CA LEU A 127 -17.63 -5.04 -11.72
C LEU A 127 -17.49 -5.59 -13.13
N ALA A 128 -18.16 -4.99 -14.13
CA ALA A 128 -18.03 -5.36 -15.54
C ALA A 128 -16.59 -5.16 -16.04
N ASN A 129 -15.96 -4.04 -15.70
CA ASN A 129 -14.57 -3.78 -16.05
C ASN A 129 -13.60 -4.77 -15.39
N LEU A 130 -13.85 -5.15 -14.14
CA LEU A 130 -13.05 -6.15 -13.45
C LEU A 130 -13.11 -7.52 -14.14
N LYS A 131 -14.30 -7.93 -14.59
CA LYS A 131 -14.51 -9.16 -15.37
C LYS A 131 -13.82 -9.10 -16.73
N ALA A 132 -13.93 -7.98 -17.45
CA ALA A 132 -13.35 -7.83 -18.78
C ALA A 132 -11.83 -7.67 -18.78
N ARG A 133 -11.26 -7.03 -17.74
CA ARG A 133 -9.83 -6.67 -17.66
C ARG A 133 -9.28 -6.91 -16.24
N PRO A 134 -9.22 -8.16 -15.76
CA PRO A 134 -8.85 -8.47 -14.38
C PRO A 134 -7.45 -7.95 -14.02
N GLY A 135 -6.50 -7.88 -14.96
CA GLY A 135 -5.16 -7.34 -14.68
C GLY A 135 -5.04 -5.82 -14.61
N GLN A 136 -6.04 -5.06 -15.03
CA GLN A 136 -5.92 -3.61 -15.29
C GLN A 136 -7.00 -2.77 -14.60
N ALA A 137 -8.15 -3.34 -14.25
CA ALA A 137 -9.31 -2.62 -13.74
C ALA A 137 -9.45 -2.64 -12.20
N GLY A 138 -8.39 -2.91 -11.44
CA GLY A 138 -8.50 -3.14 -10.00
C GLY A 138 -8.62 -1.88 -9.13
N ARG A 139 -8.00 -0.75 -9.50
CA ARG A 139 -7.83 0.37 -8.55
C ARG A 139 -9.14 1.02 -8.12
N ARG A 140 -10.06 1.29 -9.07
CA ARG A 140 -11.37 1.88 -8.74
C ARG A 140 -12.21 0.92 -7.92
N THR A 141 -12.32 -0.34 -8.37
CA THR A 141 -13.06 -1.38 -7.65
C THR A 141 -12.50 -1.62 -6.25
N TYR A 142 -11.18 -1.57 -6.08
CA TYR A 142 -10.54 -1.65 -4.77
C TYR A 142 -10.96 -0.51 -3.85
N VAL A 143 -10.98 0.73 -4.33
CA VAL A 143 -11.41 1.88 -3.50
C VAL A 143 -12.87 1.75 -3.10
N LEU A 144 -13.74 1.32 -4.02
CA LEU A 144 -15.15 1.08 -3.73
C LEU A 144 -15.32 -0.01 -2.67
N LEU A 145 -14.61 -1.14 -2.82
CA LEU A 145 -14.62 -2.24 -1.86
C LEU A 145 -14.09 -1.80 -0.49
N ALA A 146 -12.96 -1.08 -0.46
CA ALA A 146 -12.37 -0.60 0.78
C ALA A 146 -13.30 0.35 1.52
N LEU A 147 -14.01 1.22 0.79
CA LEU A 147 -15.02 2.10 1.36
C LEU A 147 -16.20 1.30 1.92
N GLU A 148 -16.72 0.31 1.18
CA GLU A 148 -17.83 -0.53 1.65
C GLU A 148 -17.47 -1.30 2.92
N LEU A 149 -16.28 -1.90 2.97
CA LEU A 149 -15.80 -2.60 4.16
C LEU A 149 -15.64 -1.66 5.36
N TRP A 150 -15.14 -0.45 5.13
CA TRP A 150 -15.04 0.56 6.18
C TRP A 150 -16.41 1.00 6.69
N LEU A 151 -17.40 1.21 5.80
CA LEU A 151 -18.76 1.55 6.20
C LEU A 151 -19.38 0.47 7.08
N ARG A 152 -19.23 -0.80 6.73
CA ARG A 152 -19.69 -1.92 7.58
C ARG A 152 -19.01 -1.93 8.94
N GLN A 153 -17.68 -1.87 8.94
CA GLN A 153 -16.90 -2.10 10.15
C GLN A 153 -16.90 -0.90 11.10
N VAL A 154 -17.03 0.32 10.58
CA VAL A 154 -16.88 1.55 11.36
C VAL A 154 -18.19 2.33 11.43
N TYR A 155 -18.84 2.58 10.29
CA TYR A 155 -20.04 3.41 10.26
C TYR A 155 -21.26 2.69 10.84
N ASP A 156 -21.54 1.47 10.38
CA ASP A 156 -22.69 0.71 10.87
C ASP A 156 -22.49 0.23 12.31
N SER A 157 -21.25 -0.14 12.66
CA SER A 157 -20.90 -0.57 14.03
C SER A 157 -21.02 0.59 15.04
N ALA A 158 -20.65 1.82 14.66
CA ALA A 158 -20.85 3.00 15.49
C ALA A 158 -22.34 3.39 15.67
N GLY A 159 -23.21 3.01 14.72
CA GLY A 159 -24.65 3.16 14.85
C GLY A 159 -25.30 2.18 15.83
N ALA A 160 -24.72 1.00 16.02
CA ALA A 160 -25.19 -0.02 16.95
C ALA A 160 -24.85 0.33 18.42
N ASP A 161 -23.65 0.85 18.67
CA ASP A 161 -23.19 1.23 20.03
C ASP A 161 -23.93 2.46 20.58
N ALA A 162 -24.58 3.27 19.74
CA ALA A 162 -25.39 4.41 20.17
C ALA A 162 -26.73 4.04 20.83
N VAL A 163 -27.15 2.76 20.76
CA VAL A 163 -28.47 2.30 21.24
C VAL A 163 -28.42 1.73 22.68
N GLU A 164 -27.25 1.46 23.26
CA GLU A 164 -27.12 0.94 24.63
C GLU A 164 -26.41 1.91 25.60
N HIS A 165 -27.09 2.99 25.99
CA HIS A 165 -26.82 3.61 27.28
C HIS A 165 -28.15 4.05 27.95
N PRO A 166 -28.71 3.26 28.87
CA PRO A 166 -29.73 3.76 29.78
C PRO A 166 -29.05 4.78 30.69
N ARG A 167 -29.29 6.07 30.42
CA ARG A 167 -28.85 7.14 31.32
C ARG A 167 -29.47 6.89 32.70
N SER A 168 -28.58 6.94 33.68
CA SER A 168 -28.80 6.71 35.10
C SER A 168 -30.11 7.28 35.62
N GLN A 169 -30.79 6.46 36.43
CA GLN A 169 -31.85 6.89 37.34
C GLN A 169 -31.39 8.13 38.12
N GLY A 170 -32.30 9.10 38.19
CA GLY A 170 -32.08 10.37 38.88
C GLY A 170 -31.77 10.15 40.36
N ILE A 171 -30.80 10.91 40.84
CA ILE A 171 -30.68 11.22 42.26
C ILE A 171 -31.61 12.42 42.46
N GLY A 172 -32.80 12.14 42.98
CA GLY A 172 -33.67 13.16 43.57
C GLY A 172 -33.21 13.50 44.97
N ASP A 173 -33.34 14.79 45.27
CA ASP A 173 -33.48 15.51 46.55
C ASP A 173 -32.63 15.08 47.77
#